data_AF-A0ABD0RWY4-F1
#
_entry.id   AF-A0ABD0RWY4-F1
#
_cell.length_a   1.000
_cell.length_b   1.000
_cell.length_c   1.000
_cell.angle_alpha   90.00
_cell.angle_beta   90.00
_cell.angle_gamma   90.00
#
_symmetry.space_group_name_H-M   'P 1'
#
loop_
_entity.id
_entity.type
_entity.pdbx_description
1 polymer ?
#
loop_
_entity_poly.entity_id
_entity_poly.type
_entity_poly.pdbx_seq_one_letter_code
_entity_poly.pdbx_strand_id
1 'polypeptide(L)' 'MLFLSYDTDRSGRMSSYELRSALNAAGIQLNNKILQLLGLRFADENYDIDFDDYLTCIVRLEN' A
#
# COMPACT_ATOMS: atom_id res chain seq x y z
N MET A 1 11.24 -6.47 1.33
CA MET A 1 11.67 -6.06 2.68
C MET A 1 10.73 -5.02 3.27
N LEU A 2 10.41 -3.93 2.57
CA LEU A 2 9.46 -2.92 3.05
C LEU A 2 8.05 -3.48 3.24
N PHE A 3 7.54 -4.28 2.30
CA PHE A 3 6.22 -4.92 2.47
C PHE A 3 6.10 -5.69 3.79
N LEU A 4 7.00 -6.67 3.99
CA LEU A 4 7.02 -7.51 5.18
C LEU A 4 7.30 -6.74 6.49
N SER A 5 7.97 -5.59 6.44
CA SER A 5 8.19 -4.79 7.66
C SER A 5 6.95 -4.00 8.10
N TYR A 6 5.98 -3.83 7.18
CA TYR A 6 4.76 -3.06 7.42
C TYR A 6 3.48 -3.91 7.37
N ASP A 7 3.55 -5.18 6.95
CA ASP A 7 2.54 -6.22 7.23
C ASP A 7 2.63 -6.62 8.71
N THR A 8 2.04 -5.78 9.57
CA THR A 8 2.22 -5.84 11.03
C THR A 8 1.40 -6.95 11.68
N ASP A 9 0.28 -7.29 11.07
CA ASP A 9 -0.58 -8.40 11.50
C ASP A 9 -0.17 -9.75 10.88
N ARG A 10 0.77 -9.73 9.93
CA ARG A 10 1.28 -10.91 9.20
C ARG A 10 0.20 -11.62 8.42
N SER A 11 -0.78 -10.86 7.91
CA SER A 11 -1.82 -11.35 7.02
C SER A 11 -1.28 -11.72 5.64
N GLY A 12 -0.06 -11.29 5.29
CA GLY A 12 0.48 -11.38 3.94
C GLY A 12 -0.13 -10.34 3.00
N ARG A 13 -0.80 -9.33 3.56
CA ARG A 13 -1.49 -8.26 2.85
C ARG A 13 -1.23 -6.93 3.54
N MET A 14 -1.65 -5.84 2.91
CA MET A 14 -1.58 -4.50 3.47
C MET A 14 -2.94 -3.84 3.52
N SER A 15 -3.35 -3.50 4.73
CA SER A 15 -4.43 -2.54 4.92
C SER A 15 -4.03 -1.14 4.44
N SER A 16 -5.02 -0.26 4.28
CA SER A 16 -4.77 1.15 3.95
C SER A 16 -3.84 1.88 4.94
N TYR A 17 -3.83 1.47 6.21
CA TYR A 17 -2.96 2.03 7.25
C TYR A 17 -1.50 1.59 7.09
N GLU A 18 -1.30 0.30 6.80
CA GLU A 18 0.03 -0.27 6.57
C GLU A 18 0.63 0.26 5.28
N LEU A 19 -0.17 0.36 4.20
CA LEU A 19 0.25 0.99 2.96
C LEU A 19 0.69 2.44 3.19
N ARG A 20 -0.11 3.25 3.91
CA ARG A 20 0.27 4.64 4.23
C ARG A 20 1.58 4.69 5.00
N SER A 21 1.76 3.79 5.97
CA SER A 21 2.97 3.75 6.79
C SER A 21 4.20 3.36 5.97
N ALA A 22 4.08 2.36 5.09
CA ALA A 22 5.13 1.92 4.18
C ALA A 22 5.53 3.03 3.20
N LEU A 23 4.55 3.71 2.58
CA LEU A 23 4.80 4.82 1.65
C LEU A 23 5.50 5.99 2.34
N ASN A 24 5.05 6.38 3.54
CA ASN A 24 5.72 7.42 4.32
C ASN A 24 7.17 7.06 4.64
N ALA A 25 7.44 5.80 4.98
CA ALA A 25 8.79 5.32 5.26
C ALA A 25 9.69 5.27 4.02
N ALA A 26 9.10 5.08 2.85
CA ALA A 26 9.77 5.22 1.55
C ALA A 26 9.97 6.68 1.12
N GLY A 27 9.52 7.66 1.92
CA GLY A 27 9.60 9.10 1.58
C GLY A 27 8.48 9.59 0.67
N ILE A 28 7.48 8.75 0.37
CA ILE A 28 6.34 9.07 -0.49
C ILE A 28 5.18 9.56 0.39
N GLN A 29 4.99 10.88 0.45
CA GLN A 29 3.88 11.47 1.19
C GLN A 29 2.66 11.66 0.30
N LEU A 30 1.63 10.85 0.52
CA LEU A 30 0.36 10.97 -0.19
C LEU A 30 -0.71 11.64 0.67
N ASN A 31 -1.47 12.54 0.04
CA ASN A 31 -2.70 13.04 0.63
C ASN A 31 -3.78 11.94 0.68
N ASN A 32 -4.84 12.17 1.47
CA ASN A 32 -5.90 11.19 1.68
C ASN A 32 -6.64 10.82 0.38
N LYS A 33 -6.80 11.77 -0.54
CA LYS A 33 -7.50 11.53 -1.81
C LYS A 33 -6.74 10.55 -2.69
N ILE A 34 -5.42 10.70 -2.83
CA ILE A 34 -4.61 9.76 -3.61
C ILE A 34 -4.60 8.39 -2.94
N LEU A 35 -4.44 8.32 -1.61
CA LEU A 35 -4.47 7.01 -0.92
C LEU A 35 -5.80 6.27 -1.14
N GLN A 36 -6.92 6.99 -1.10
CA GLN A 36 -8.23 6.41 -1.41
C GLN A 36 -8.31 5.89 -2.85
N LEU A 37 -7.77 6.64 -3.81
CA LEU A 37 -7.73 6.19 -5.21
C LEU A 37 -6.86 4.95 -5.40
N LEU A 38 -5.74 4.84 -4.66
CA LEU A 38 -4.92 3.63 -4.67
C LEU A 38 -5.70 2.44 -4.10
N GLY A 39 -6.37 2.61 -2.95
CA GLY A 39 -7.23 1.58 -2.37
C GLY A 39 -8.32 1.12 -3.34
N LEU A 40 -9.03 2.06 -3.98
CA LEU A 40 -10.05 1.73 -4.98
C LEU A 40 -9.51 1.00 -6.22
N ARG A 41 -8.22 1.15 -6.53
CA ARG A 41 -7.61 0.60 -7.73
C ARG A 41 -6.88 -0.73 -7.50
N PHE A 42 -6.31 -0.92 -6.33
CA PHE A 42 -5.37 -2.01 -6.03
C PHE A 42 -5.78 -2.87 -4.82
N ALA A 43 -6.78 -2.45 -4.04
CA ALA A 43 -7.27 -3.29 -2.95
C ALA A 43 -8.33 -4.27 -3.46
N ASP A 44 -8.43 -5.40 -2.77
CA ASP A 44 -9.44 -6.41 -3.00
C ASP A 44 -10.78 -6.10 -2.30
N GLU A 45 -11.69 -7.07 -2.29
CA GLU A 45 -13.01 -6.95 -1.66
C GLU A 45 -12.98 -6.73 -0.13
N ASN A 46 -11.86 -7.05 0.52
CA ASN A 46 -11.64 -6.80 1.95
C ASN A 46 -10.92 -5.47 2.22
N TYR A 47 -10.66 -4.68 1.17
CA TYR A 47 -9.88 -3.43 1.23
C TYR A 47 -8.40 -3.63 1.59
N ASP A 48 -7.88 -4.82 1.32
CA ASP A 48 -6.48 -5.16 1.52
C ASP A 48 -5.75 -5.25 0.18
N ILE A 49 -4.47 -4.90 0.19
CA ILE A 49 -3.58 -4.92 -0.98
C ILE A 49 -2.59 -6.08 -0.81
N ASP A 50 -2.58 -7.02 -1.74
CA ASP A 50 -1.58 -8.09 -1.71
C ASP A 50 -0.20 -7.61 -2.19
N PHE A 51 0.78 -8.51 -2.18
CA PHE A 51 2.15 -8.16 -2.53
C PHE A 51 2.31 -7.71 -4.00
N ASP A 52 1.61 -8.35 -4.94
CA ASP A 52 1.75 -8.07 -6.37
C ASP A 52 1.10 -6.73 -6.73
N ASP A 53 -0.07 -6.44 -6.14
CA ASP A 53 -0.75 -5.15 -6.28
C ASP A 53 0.02 -4.02 -5.58
N TYR A 54 0.66 -4.30 -4.45
CA TYR A 54 1.57 -3.36 -3.79
C TYR A 54 2.75 -2.97 -4.69
N LEU A 55 3.45 -3.94 -5.29
CA LEU A 55 4.57 -3.66 -6.20
C LEU A 55 4.10 -2.85 -7.42
N THR A 56 2.95 -3.21 -7.99
CA THR A 56 2.35 -2.49 -9.11
C THR A 56 2.01 -1.05 -8.74
N CYS A 57 1.50 -0.83 -7.52
CA CYS A 57 1.22 0.49 -6.98
C CYS A 57 2.48 1.34 -6.87
N ILE A 58 3.58 0.81 -6.31
CA ILE A 58 4.85 1.52 -6.16
C ILE A 58 5.43 1.92 -7.51
N VAL A 59 5.52 0.98 -8.46
CA VAL A 59 6.06 1.25 -9.80
C VAL A 59 5.27 2.36 -10.51
N ARG A 60 3.95 2.43 -10.30
CA ARG A 60 3.11 3.51 -10.87
C ARG A 60 3.23 4.86 -10.17
N LEU A 61 3.69 4.90 -8.92
CA LEU A 61 3.92 6.15 -8.18
C LEU A 61 5.29 6.75 -8.47
N GLU A 62 6.27 5.92 -8.85
CA GLU A 62 7.63 6.36 -9.21
C GLU A 62 7.74 6.89 -10.66
N ASN A 63 6.74 6.63 -11.51
CA ASN A 63 6.66 7.10 -12.90
C ASN A 63 5.66 8.25 -13.06
#